data_AF-A0A1Q9VCI9-F1
#
_entry.id   AF-A0A1Q9VCI9-F1
#
_cell.length_a   1.000
_cell.length_b   1.000
_cell.length_c   1.000
_cell.angle_alpha   90.00
_cell.angle_beta   90.00
_cell.angle_gamma   90.00
#
_symmetry.space_group_name_H-M   'P 1'
#
loop_
_entity.id
_entity.type
_entity.pdbx_description
1 polymer ?
#
loop_
_entity_poly.entity_id
_entity_poly.type
_entity_poly.pdbx_seq_one_letter_code
_entity_poly.pdbx_strand_id
1 'polypeptide(L)' 'MQEHTDQPADPAGEPHPEPQDTDPRGGIDDAVAALDELDRLPVAEHVERFDAVHTELTVALSSIDKV' A
#
# COMPACT_ATOMS: atom_id res chain seq x y z
N MET A 1 22.13 -43.55 -3.42
CA MET A 1 22.92 -42.43 -3.97
C MET A 1 22.24 -42.04 -5.27
N GLN A 2 21.83 -40.75 -5.38
CA GLN A 2 20.83 -40.17 -6.33
C GLN A 2 19.41 -40.30 -5.74
N GLU A 3 18.55 -39.28 -5.60
CA GLU A 3 18.39 -37.99 -6.30
C GLU A 3 17.81 -36.92 -5.34
N HIS A 4 18.48 -35.77 -5.16
CA HIS A 4 17.83 -34.57 -4.62
C HIS A 4 17.05 -33.94 -5.78
N THR A 5 15.74 -34.12 -5.76
CA THR A 5 14.83 -33.45 -6.68
C THR A 5 14.95 -31.94 -6.51
N ASP A 6 15.43 -31.32 -7.59
CA ASP A 6 15.17 -29.97 -8.06
C ASP A 6 13.86 -29.38 -7.50
N GLN A 7 13.97 -28.50 -6.50
CA GLN A 7 12.91 -27.57 -6.17
C GLN A 7 13.30 -26.23 -6.82
N PRO A 8 12.64 -25.79 -7.90
CA PRO A 8 12.80 -24.44 -8.39
C PRO A 8 12.28 -23.48 -7.32
N ALA A 9 13.15 -22.60 -6.83
CA ALA A 9 12.75 -21.50 -5.98
C ALA A 9 11.84 -20.57 -6.80
N ASP A 10 10.60 -20.39 -6.35
CA ASP A 10 9.62 -19.47 -6.93
C ASP A 10 10.21 -18.06 -7.14
N PRO A 11 10.16 -17.51 -8.36
CA PRO A 11 10.56 -16.14 -8.63
C PRO A 11 9.33 -15.23 -8.60
N ALA A 12 8.77 -14.95 -7.43
CA ALA A 12 7.84 -13.84 -7.25
C ALA A 12 7.61 -13.58 -5.76
N GLY A 13 8.62 -13.01 -5.10
CA GLY A 13 8.32 -12.12 -3.99
C GLY A 13 7.51 -10.97 -4.59
N GLU A 14 6.21 -10.92 -4.29
CA GLU A 14 5.39 -9.74 -4.50
C GLU A 14 6.17 -8.54 -3.98
N PRO A 15 6.24 -7.41 -4.70
CA PRO A 15 6.87 -6.21 -4.17
C PRO A 15 6.05 -5.79 -2.96
N HIS A 16 6.49 -6.23 -1.79
CA HIS A 16 6.06 -5.64 -0.54
C HIS A 16 6.44 -4.16 -0.70
N PRO A 17 5.48 -3.22 -0.70
CA PRO A 17 5.84 -1.82 -0.70
C PRO A 17 6.68 -1.64 0.56
N GLU A 18 7.99 -1.49 0.38
CA GLU A 18 8.88 -1.06 1.45
C GLU A 18 8.22 0.17 2.06
N PRO A 19 8.05 0.23 3.39
CA PRO A 19 7.49 1.41 4.02
C PRO A 19 8.40 2.56 3.67
N GLN A 20 7.96 3.37 2.71
CA GLN A 20 8.66 4.55 2.29
C GLN A 20 8.75 5.40 3.55
N ASP A 21 9.96 5.86 3.90
CA ASP A 21 10.25 6.78 5.01
C ASP A 21 9.72 8.18 4.64
N THR A 22 8.44 8.21 4.25
CA THR A 22 7.64 9.38 3.96
C THR A 22 6.94 9.70 5.26
N ASP A 23 6.95 10.98 5.65
CA ASP A 23 6.23 11.43 6.84
C ASP A 23 4.79 10.89 6.78
N PRO A 24 4.33 10.11 7.78
CA PRO A 24 3.03 9.44 7.72
C PRO A 24 1.87 10.44 7.61
N ARG A 25 2.08 11.71 7.98
CA ARG A 25 1.07 12.75 7.72
C ARG A 25 1.11 13.24 6.28
N GLY A 26 2.29 13.29 5.66
CA GLY A 26 2.45 13.64 4.25
C GLY A 26 1.72 12.69 3.30
N GLY A 27 1.72 11.38 3.59
CA GLY A 27 0.93 10.39 2.84
C GLY A 27 -0.58 10.61 2.94
N ILE A 28 -1.07 10.98 4.12
CA ILE A 28 -2.49 11.30 4.34
C ILE A 28 -2.89 12.58 3.59
N ASP A 29 -2.10 13.65 3.67
CA ASP A 29 -2.40 14.92 2.98
C ASP A 29 -2.52 14.72 1.46
N ASP A 30 -1.62 13.95 0.85
CA ASP A 30 -1.66 13.63 -0.59
C ASP A 30 -2.90 12.79 -0.95
N ALA A 31 -3.17 11.74 -0.18
CA ALA A 31 -4.32 10.87 -0.40
C ALA A 31 -5.67 11.62 -0.25
N VAL A 32 -5.75 12.55 0.71
CA VAL A 32 -6.94 13.41 0.90
C VAL A 32 -7.07 14.43 -0.22
N ALA A 33 -5.97 15.04 -0.68
CA ALA A 33 -6.00 15.96 -1.82
C ALA A 33 -6.49 15.26 -3.10
N ALA A 34 -6.12 13.99 -3.31
CA ALA A 34 -6.58 13.19 -4.43
C ALA A 34 -8.11 12.94 -4.44
N LEU A 35 -8.80 13.11 -3.30
CA LEU A 35 -10.26 13.02 -3.23
C LEU A 35 -10.98 14.27 -3.78
N ASP A 36 -10.31 15.42 -3.89
CA ASP A 36 -10.93 16.63 -4.46
C ASP A 36 -11.29 16.43 -5.95
N GLU A 37 -10.51 15.60 -6.64
CA GLU A 37 -10.71 15.29 -8.06
C GLU A 37 -11.63 14.09 -8.32
N LEU A 38 -12.23 13.52 -7.28
CA LEU A 38 -13.00 12.27 -7.38
C LEU A 38 -14.20 12.39 -8.34
N ASP A 39 -14.84 13.55 -8.42
CA ASP A 39 -15.94 13.85 -9.36
C ASP A 39 -15.53 13.71 -10.84
N ARG A 40 -14.24 13.88 -11.14
CA ARG A 40 -13.69 13.73 -12.50
C ARG A 40 -13.43 12.27 -12.88
N LEU A 41 -13.55 11.35 -11.93
CA LEU A 41 -13.26 9.93 -12.10
C LEU A 41 -14.54 9.11 -12.21
N PRO A 42 -14.50 7.97 -12.93
CA PRO A 42 -15.59 7.00 -12.90
C PRO A 42 -15.88 6.53 -11.47
N VAL A 43 -17.15 6.31 -11.14
CA VAL A 43 -17.58 5.84 -9.80
C VAL A 43 -16.89 4.55 -9.38
N ALA A 44 -16.54 3.69 -10.33
CA ALA A 44 -15.79 2.45 -10.06
C ALA A 44 -14.42 2.73 -9.42
N GLU A 45 -13.76 3.83 -9.77
CA GLU A 45 -12.45 4.25 -9.25
C GLU A 45 -12.56 4.89 -7.85
N HIS A 46 -13.76 5.32 -7.44
CA HIS A 46 -13.94 6.03 -6.17
C HIS A 46 -13.55 5.14 -4.98
N VAL A 47 -13.93 3.87 -5.06
CA VAL A 47 -13.63 2.89 -4.01
C VAL A 47 -12.13 2.72 -3.82
N GLU A 48 -11.36 2.64 -4.90
CA GLU A 48 -9.90 2.50 -4.84
C GLU A 48 -9.25 3.75 -4.21
N ARG A 49 -9.74 4.96 -4.52
CA ARG A 49 -9.23 6.20 -3.90
C ARG A 49 -9.53 6.30 -2.41
N PHE A 50 -10.72 5.84 -1.98
CA PHE A 50 -11.04 5.79 -0.55
C PHE A 50 -10.23 4.71 0.19
N ASP A 51 -9.98 3.57 -0.45
CA ASP A 51 -9.15 2.49 0.11
C ASP A 51 -7.69 2.93 0.32
N ALA A 52 -7.14 3.69 -0.64
CA ALA A 52 -5.81 4.29 -0.50
C ALA A 52 -5.72 5.21 0.74
N VAL A 53 -6.71 6.09 0.96
CA VAL A 53 -6.77 6.95 2.16
C VAL A 53 -6.86 6.12 3.44
N HIS A 54 -7.67 5.06 3.46
CA HIS A 54 -7.76 4.15 4.60
C HIS A 54 -6.45 3.43 4.90
N THR A 55 -5.71 3.04 3.87
CA THR A 55 -4.39 2.42 3.99
C THR A 55 -3.38 3.38 4.60
N GLU A 56 -3.27 4.61 4.08
CA GLU A 56 -2.37 5.64 4.62
C GLU A 56 -2.71 5.99 6.07
N LEU A 57 -4.00 6.11 6.42
CA LEU A 57 -4.43 6.33 7.80
C LEU A 57 -4.02 5.16 8.71
N THR A 58 -4.18 3.92 8.24
CA THR A 58 -3.80 2.71 9.00
C THR A 58 -2.30 2.65 9.23
N VAL A 59 -1.49 2.97 8.21
CA VAL A 59 -0.03 3.06 8.30
C VAL A 59 0.39 4.12 9.31
N ALA A 60 -0.20 5.32 9.23
CA ALA A 60 0.12 6.41 10.14
C ALA A 60 -0.23 6.08 11.60
N LEU A 61 -1.41 5.49 11.85
CA LEU A 61 -1.83 5.08 13.19
C LEU A 61 -0.96 3.94 13.74
N SER A 62 -0.63 2.94 12.90
CA SER A 62 0.24 1.82 13.29
C SER A 62 1.68 2.27 13.58
N SER A 63 2.12 3.37 12.95
CA SER A 63 3.44 3.95 13.20
C SER A 63 3.52 4.67 14.55
N ILE A 64 2.39 5.19 15.05
CA ILE A 64 2.28 5.84 16.37
C ILE A 64 2.17 4.80 17.50
N ASP A 65 1.56 3.65 17.23
CA ASP A 65 1.32 2.58 18.22
C ASP A 65 2.58 1.79 18.64
N LYS A 66 3.68 1.91 17.89
CA LYS A 66 4.98 1.33 18.28
C LYS A 66 5.62 2.14 19.43
N VAL A 67 5.17 1.87 20.65
CA VAL A 67 5.76 2.36 21.92
C VAL A 67 6.55 1.28 22.66
#